data_AF-A0AAV5VGM4-F1
#
_entry.id   AF-A0AAV5VGM4-F1
#
_cell.length_a   1.000
_cell.length_b   1.000
_cell.length_c   1.000
_cell.angle_alpha   90.00
_cell.angle_beta   90.00
_cell.angle_gamma   90.00
#
_symmetry.space_group_name_H-M   'P 1'
#
loop_
_entity.id
_entity.type
_entity.pdbx_description
1 polymer ?
#
loop_
_entity_poly.entity_id
_entity_poly.type
_entity_poly.pdbx_seq_one_letter_code
_entity_poly.pdbx_strand_id
1 'polypeptide(L)'
;LNRTLGENELFKQDLADVTREVLQQQLAERIEFATLGYSLQDSMIMRKGCTDIAKIFDLLDKNEVRHLSDWLLMARSAAVRASEADSFERQARNLLTLFSPTGEEDYGQKQWGGLIKKFYSKRWSLFCEYIQTGARFSQIKMNEKSISEVEVPFGHL
;
A
#
# COMPACT_ATOMS: atom_id res chain seq x y z
N LEU A 1 -19.20 -1.24 36.54
CA LEU A 1 -19.62 -1.83 35.25
C LEU A 1 -18.45 -1.74 34.29
N ASN A 2 -17.92 -2.90 33.90
CA ASN A 2 -16.89 -3.11 32.89
C ASN A 2 -17.10 -2.19 31.67
N ARG A 3 -16.30 -1.14 31.49
CA ARG A 3 -16.37 -0.26 30.31
C ARG A 3 -15.16 -0.50 29.40
N THR A 4 -14.93 -1.74 29.04
CA THR A 4 -14.02 -2.08 27.94
C THR A 4 -14.79 -1.91 26.64
N LEU A 5 -14.47 -0.84 25.89
CA LEU A 5 -15.02 -0.61 24.55
C LEU A 5 -14.47 -1.60 23.50
N GLY A 6 -13.53 -2.47 23.88
CA GLY A 6 -12.83 -3.39 22.99
C GLY A 6 -13.72 -4.40 22.24
N GLU A 7 -14.94 -4.67 22.72
CA GLU A 7 -15.91 -5.52 21.99
C GLU A 7 -16.82 -4.71 21.06
N ASN A 8 -16.84 -3.38 21.15
CA ASN A 8 -17.68 -2.54 20.32
C ASN A 8 -17.06 -2.34 18.92
N GLU A 9 -17.77 -2.77 17.87
CA GLU A 9 -17.28 -2.71 16.49
C GLU A 9 -17.06 -1.27 15.99
N LEU A 10 -17.87 -0.30 16.42
CA LEU A 10 -17.66 1.11 16.05
C LEU A 10 -16.40 1.65 16.70
N PHE A 11 -16.15 1.31 17.96
CA PHE A 11 -14.92 1.69 18.64
C PHE A 11 -13.67 1.07 17.97
N LYS A 12 -13.75 -0.19 17.52
CA LYS A 12 -12.64 -0.81 16.77
C LYS A 12 -12.36 -0.07 15.46
N GLN A 13 -13.41 0.39 14.76
CA GLN A 13 -13.27 1.18 13.54
C GLN A 13 -12.60 2.53 13.82
N ASP A 14 -13.08 3.27 14.82
CA ASP A 14 -12.50 4.56 15.21
C ASP A 14 -11.04 4.40 15.63
N LEU A 15 -10.73 3.35 16.41
CA LEU A 15 -9.36 3.06 16.84
C LEU A 15 -8.44 2.73 15.65
N ALA A 16 -8.92 1.94 14.69
CA ALA A 16 -8.17 1.63 13.48
C ALA A 16 -7.92 2.90 12.64
N ASP A 17 -8.93 3.76 12.48
CA ASP A 17 -8.81 5.01 11.73
C ASP A 17 -7.80 5.97 12.37
N VAL A 18 -7.82 6.16 13.70
CA VAL A 18 -6.83 6.99 14.41
C VAL A 18 -5.43 6.37 14.38
N THR A 19 -5.34 5.06 14.57
CA THR A 19 -4.04 4.34 14.50
C THR A 19 -3.41 4.50 13.13
N ARG A 20 -4.21 4.40 12.07
CA ARG A 20 -3.76 4.58 10.70
C ARG A 20 -3.21 5.98 10.46
N GLU A 21 -3.91 7.01 10.90
CA GLU A 21 -3.46 8.41 10.78
C GLU A 21 -2.10 8.62 11.46
N VAL A 22 -1.95 8.14 12.70
CA VAL A 22 -0.69 8.24 13.45
C VAL A 22 0.45 7.49 12.76
N LEU A 23 0.19 6.32 12.18
CA LEU A 23 1.18 5.56 11.43
C LEU A 23 1.56 6.25 10.11
N GLN A 24 0.62 6.92 9.46
CA GLN A 24 0.87 7.66 8.21
C GLN A 24 1.72 8.90 8.44
N GLN A 25 1.49 9.61 9.53
CA GLN A 25 2.36 10.73 9.93
C GLN A 25 3.79 10.22 10.19
N GLN A 26 3.95 9.11 10.92
CA GLN A 26 5.26 8.50 11.10
C GLN A 26 5.88 8.02 9.77
N LEU A 27 5.08 7.48 8.86
CA LEU A 27 5.57 7.06 7.54
C LEU A 27 6.17 8.25 6.77
N ALA A 28 5.49 9.39 6.76
CA ALA A 28 5.97 10.60 6.12
C ALA A 28 7.33 11.04 6.68
N GLU A 29 7.48 11.08 8.01
CA GLU A 29 8.76 11.41 8.66
C GLU A 29 9.88 10.43 8.26
N ARG A 30 9.59 9.14 8.12
CA ARG A 30 10.60 8.14 7.72
C ARG A 30 10.96 8.22 6.23
N ILE A 31 10.03 8.62 5.37
CA ILE A 31 10.29 8.92 3.96
C ILE A 31 11.22 10.14 3.84
N GLU A 32 10.95 11.21 4.59
CA GLU A 32 11.82 12.38 4.67
C GLU A 32 13.22 12.01 5.17
N PHE A 33 13.30 11.18 6.22
CA PHE A 33 14.57 10.71 6.74
C PHE A 33 15.36 9.87 5.72
N ALA A 34 14.71 8.97 4.99
CA ALA A 34 15.35 8.17 3.95
C ALA A 34 15.85 9.03 2.78
N THR A 35 15.06 10.02 2.34
CA THR A 35 15.42 10.94 1.26
C THR A 35 16.51 11.93 1.65
N LEU A 36 16.59 12.32 2.93
CA LEU A 36 17.74 13.04 3.47
C LEU A 36 19.02 12.20 3.37
N GLY A 37 18.96 10.93 3.75
CA GLY A 37 20.09 10.01 3.60
C GLY A 37 20.56 9.90 2.15
N TYR A 38 19.63 9.83 1.19
CA TYR A 38 19.97 9.82 -0.23
C TYR A 38 20.66 11.11 -0.68
N SER A 39 20.13 12.27 -0.24
CA SER A 39 20.68 13.60 -0.57
C SER A 39 22.10 13.80 -0.01
N LEU A 40 22.36 13.26 1.19
CA LEU A 40 23.67 13.30 1.85
C LEU A 40 24.62 12.17 1.42
N GLN A 41 24.16 11.25 0.56
CA GLN A 41 24.87 10.00 0.25
C GLN A 41 25.21 9.15 1.50
N ASP A 42 24.42 9.27 2.56
CA ASP A 42 24.57 8.51 3.80
C ASP A 42 23.80 7.19 3.74
N SER A 43 24.54 6.10 3.50
CA SER A 43 23.96 4.75 3.42
C SER A 43 23.36 4.25 4.73
N MET A 44 23.81 4.73 5.89
CA MET A 44 23.27 4.31 7.19
C MET A 44 21.89 4.93 7.42
N ILE A 45 21.75 6.23 7.11
CA ILE A 45 20.47 6.94 7.19
C ILE A 45 19.47 6.34 6.20
N MET A 46 19.87 6.13 4.94
CA MET A 46 19.01 5.51 3.92
C MET A 46 18.50 4.13 4.36
N ARG A 47 19.41 3.25 4.81
CA ARG A 47 19.03 1.90 5.27
C ARG A 47 18.09 1.94 6.46
N LYS A 48 18.35 2.82 7.43
CA LYS A 48 17.49 2.96 8.61
C LYS A 48 16.10 3.46 8.24
N GLY A 49 16.01 4.53 7.44
CA GLY A 49 14.73 5.07 6.96
C GLY A 49 13.92 4.02 6.22
N CYS A 50 14.54 3.30 5.28
CA CYS A 50 13.87 2.22 4.54
C CYS A 50 13.43 1.03 5.40
N THR A 51 14.22 0.66 6.40
CA THR A 51 13.83 -0.38 7.37
C THR A 51 12.60 0.05 8.16
N ASP A 52 12.53 1.32 8.57
CA ASP A 52 11.40 1.85 9.31
C ASP A 52 10.15 1.98 8.43
N ILE A 53 10.30 2.43 7.18
CA ILE A 53 9.21 2.45 6.18
C ILE A 53 8.58 1.06 6.05
N ALA A 54 9.39 0.02 5.87
CA ALA A 54 8.89 -1.36 5.75
C ALA A 54 8.14 -1.83 7.02
N LYS A 55 8.64 -1.47 8.21
CA LYS A 55 7.96 -1.77 9.48
C LYS A 55 6.62 -1.05 9.61
N ILE A 56 6.55 0.22 9.22
CA ILE A 56 5.32 1.00 9.29
C ILE A 56 4.27 0.45 8.31
N PHE A 57 4.66 0.04 7.11
CA PHE A 57 3.75 -0.65 6.18
C PHE A 57 3.17 -1.95 6.75
N ASP A 58 3.99 -2.75 7.45
CA ASP A 58 3.53 -3.97 8.14
C ASP A 58 2.56 -3.64 9.29
N LEU A 59 2.82 -2.58 10.05
CA LEU A 59 1.91 -2.11 11.10
C LEU A 59 0.59 -1.57 10.53
N LEU A 60 0.64 -0.78 9.46
CA LEU A 60 -0.56 -0.28 8.77
C LEU A 60 -1.44 -1.46 8.35
N ASP A 61 -0.87 -2.44 7.63
CA ASP A 61 -1.62 -3.60 7.14
C ASP A 61 -2.25 -4.44 8.28
N LYS A 62 -1.53 -4.65 9.38
CA LYS A 62 -1.97 -5.44 10.53
C LYS A 62 -3.06 -4.78 11.39
N ASN A 63 -3.12 -3.46 11.40
CA ASN A 63 -4.08 -2.71 12.21
C ASN A 63 -5.32 -2.30 11.42
N GLU A 64 -5.43 -2.67 10.13
CA GLU A 64 -6.64 -2.44 9.36
C GLU A 64 -7.77 -3.40 9.74
N VAL A 65 -8.98 -2.84 9.78
CA VAL A 65 -10.24 -3.58 9.99
C VAL A 65 -11.05 -3.72 8.70
N ARG A 66 -10.60 -3.10 7.60
CA ARG A 66 -11.18 -3.21 6.26
C ARG A 66 -10.19 -3.95 5.37
N HIS A 67 -10.65 -5.00 4.68
CA HIS A 67 -9.75 -5.86 3.91
C HIS A 67 -10.08 -5.88 2.42
N LEU A 68 -9.02 -5.95 1.61
CA LEU A 68 -9.13 -6.13 0.17
C LEU A 68 -9.90 -7.42 -0.18
N SER A 69 -9.75 -8.48 0.60
CA SER A 69 -10.45 -9.75 0.38
C SER A 69 -11.96 -9.58 0.31
N ASP A 70 -12.53 -8.72 1.15
CA ASP A 70 -13.98 -8.55 1.24
C ASP A 70 -14.50 -7.82 0.00
N TRP A 71 -13.77 -6.81 -0.46
CA TRP A 71 -14.05 -6.11 -1.72
C TRP A 71 -13.99 -7.04 -2.93
N LEU A 72 -12.94 -7.86 -3.01
CA LEU A 72 -12.78 -8.81 -4.12
C LEU A 72 -13.85 -9.90 -4.07
N LEU A 73 -14.19 -10.41 -2.89
CA LEU A 73 -15.27 -11.37 -2.72
C LEU A 73 -16.61 -10.79 -3.17
N MET A 74 -16.92 -9.54 -2.79
CA MET A 74 -18.12 -8.85 -3.25
C MET A 74 -18.14 -8.73 -4.78
N ALA A 75 -17.03 -8.30 -5.40
CA ALA A 75 -16.92 -8.19 -6.85
C ALA A 75 -17.16 -9.55 -7.54
N ARG A 76 -16.54 -10.63 -7.05
CA ARG A 76 -16.75 -11.98 -7.59
C ARG A 76 -18.20 -12.45 -7.42
N SER A 77 -18.82 -12.15 -6.28
CA SER A 77 -20.19 -12.59 -5.95
C SER A 77 -21.27 -11.93 -6.82
N ALA A 78 -20.96 -10.79 -7.45
CA ALA A 78 -21.85 -10.12 -8.38
C ALA A 78 -21.93 -10.81 -9.76
N ALA A 79 -21.02 -11.74 -10.06
CA ALA A 79 -20.99 -12.46 -11.32
C ALA A 79 -21.94 -13.67 -11.33
N VAL A 80 -22.52 -13.96 -12.50
CA VAL A 80 -23.35 -15.16 -12.71
C VAL A 80 -22.51 -16.34 -13.17
N ARG A 81 -21.42 -16.08 -13.90
CA ARG A 81 -20.51 -17.10 -14.43
C ARG A 81 -19.10 -16.99 -13.84
N ALA A 82 -18.39 -18.11 -13.73
CA ALA A 82 -17.02 -18.12 -13.21
C ALA A 82 -16.05 -17.22 -14.01
N SER A 83 -16.14 -17.23 -15.35
CA SER A 83 -15.32 -16.38 -16.21
C SER A 83 -15.59 -14.87 -16.02
N GLU A 84 -16.81 -14.54 -15.61
CA GLU A 84 -17.22 -13.17 -15.30
C GLU A 84 -16.70 -12.74 -13.92
N ALA A 85 -16.68 -13.65 -12.94
CA ALA A 85 -16.14 -13.38 -11.61
C ALA A 85 -14.66 -12.96 -11.66
N ASP A 86 -13.85 -13.64 -12.47
CA ASP A 86 -12.43 -13.26 -12.64
C ASP A 86 -12.29 -11.89 -13.32
N SER A 87 -13.19 -11.56 -14.25
CA SER A 87 -13.22 -10.24 -14.89
C SER A 87 -13.60 -9.14 -13.90
N PHE A 88 -14.58 -9.40 -13.03
CA PHE A 88 -15.02 -8.46 -12.01
C PHE A 88 -13.95 -8.24 -10.95
N GLU A 89 -13.23 -9.28 -10.56
CA GLU A 89 -12.11 -9.14 -9.63
C GLU A 89 -10.97 -8.28 -10.23
N ARG A 90 -10.59 -8.52 -11.50
CA ARG A 90 -9.58 -7.69 -12.18
C ARG A 90 -10.01 -6.22 -12.25
N GLN A 91 -11.27 -5.96 -12.60
CA GLN A 91 -11.81 -4.59 -12.60
C GLN A 91 -11.81 -3.97 -11.20
N ALA A 92 -12.19 -4.74 -10.18
CA ALA A 92 -12.21 -4.31 -8.79
C ALA A 92 -10.81 -3.95 -8.26
N ARG A 93 -9.76 -4.66 -8.70
CA ARG A 93 -8.35 -4.31 -8.40
C ARG A 93 -7.91 -3.05 -9.14
N ASN A 94 -8.22 -2.96 -10.43
CA ASN A 94 -7.85 -1.82 -11.25
C ASN A 94 -8.48 -0.52 -10.74
N LEU A 95 -9.76 -0.54 -10.35
CA LEU A 95 -10.44 0.63 -9.77
C LEU A 95 -9.73 1.19 -8.53
N LEU A 96 -9.01 0.38 -7.77
CA LEU A 96 -8.27 0.82 -6.59
C LEU A 96 -6.85 1.31 -6.88
N THR A 97 -6.32 1.01 -8.07
CA THR A 97 -4.89 1.14 -8.40
C THR A 97 -4.69 1.91 -9.70
N LEU A 98 -4.57 1.24 -10.84
CA LEU A 98 -4.30 1.86 -12.14
C LEU A 98 -5.45 2.77 -12.63
N PHE A 99 -6.68 2.47 -12.20
CA PHE A 99 -7.95 3.11 -12.58
C PHE A 99 -8.25 3.07 -14.08
N SER A 100 -7.43 3.75 -14.89
CA SER A 100 -7.51 3.84 -16.34
C SER A 100 -6.17 3.43 -16.98
N PRO A 101 -6.18 2.82 -18.19
CA PRO A 101 -4.97 2.57 -18.96
C PRO A 101 -4.13 3.82 -19.27
N THR A 102 -4.69 5.03 -19.10
CA THR A 102 -4.06 6.30 -19.50
C THR A 102 -3.68 7.22 -18.34
N GLY A 103 -3.59 6.71 -17.09
CA GLY A 103 -2.83 7.40 -16.04
C GLY A 103 -3.63 8.16 -14.97
N GLU A 104 -4.75 7.62 -14.50
CA GLU A 104 -5.40 8.07 -13.26
C GLU A 104 -4.98 7.18 -12.07
N GLU A 105 -3.67 6.92 -12.00
CA GLU A 105 -3.06 6.06 -10.98
C GLU A 105 -3.42 6.53 -9.57
N ASP A 106 -3.73 5.58 -8.70
CA ASP A 106 -4.12 5.76 -7.30
C ASP A 106 -5.36 6.63 -7.06
N TYR A 107 -6.16 7.00 -8.10
CA TYR A 107 -7.38 7.80 -7.92
C TYR A 107 -8.38 7.13 -6.97
N GLY A 108 -8.56 5.82 -7.12
CA GLY A 108 -9.45 5.03 -6.27
C GLY A 108 -8.78 4.48 -5.01
N GLN A 109 -7.61 4.96 -4.60
CA GLN A 109 -6.83 4.41 -3.50
C GLN A 109 -7.64 4.18 -2.21
N LYS A 110 -7.28 3.12 -1.49
CA LYS A 110 -7.83 2.75 -0.19
C LYS A 110 -6.73 2.25 0.71
N GLN A 111 -6.90 2.44 2.02
CA GLN A 111 -5.98 1.93 3.02
C GLN A 111 -6.59 0.67 3.63
N TRP A 112 -6.57 -0.42 2.86
CA TRP A 112 -7.14 -1.70 3.27
C TRP A 112 -6.06 -2.73 3.54
N GLY A 113 -6.29 -3.57 4.55
CA GLY A 113 -5.45 -4.72 4.82
C GLY A 113 -5.41 -5.64 3.59
N GLY A 114 -4.23 -6.16 3.27
CA GLY A 114 -3.95 -6.88 2.04
C GLY A 114 -3.64 -5.97 0.85
N LEU A 115 -4.32 -4.84 0.65
CA LEU A 115 -3.96 -3.87 -0.40
C LEU A 115 -2.66 -3.14 -0.02
N ILE A 116 -2.55 -2.70 1.23
CA ILE A 116 -1.34 -2.06 1.78
C ILE A 116 -0.12 -2.97 1.60
N LYS A 117 -0.20 -4.21 2.08
CA LYS A 117 0.91 -5.16 1.94
C LYS A 117 1.21 -5.60 0.52
N LYS A 118 0.19 -5.89 -0.30
CA LYS A 118 0.40 -6.49 -1.63
C LYS A 118 0.70 -5.46 -2.73
N PHE A 119 0.33 -4.19 -2.54
CA PHE A 119 0.50 -3.13 -3.53
C PHE A 119 1.43 -2.02 -3.02
N TYR A 120 0.98 -1.18 -2.07
CA TYR A 120 1.74 0.01 -1.64
C TYR A 120 3.11 -0.34 -1.04
N SER A 121 3.16 -1.33 -0.13
CA SER A 121 4.42 -1.75 0.50
C SER A 121 5.44 -2.27 -0.51
N LYS A 122 4.99 -2.90 -1.61
CA LYS A 122 5.91 -3.37 -2.66
C LYS A 122 6.51 -2.22 -3.45
N ARG A 123 5.69 -1.21 -3.82
CA ARG A 123 6.18 0.00 -4.53
C ARG A 123 7.24 0.73 -3.70
N TRP A 124 7.01 0.86 -2.39
CA TRP A 124 7.99 1.44 -1.47
C TRP A 124 9.25 0.59 -1.29
N SER A 125 9.15 -0.74 -1.31
CA SER A 125 10.33 -1.62 -1.34
C SER A 125 11.20 -1.34 -2.56
N LEU A 126 10.60 -1.24 -3.75
CA LEU A 126 11.33 -0.94 -4.98
C LEU A 126 12.01 0.43 -4.94
N PHE A 127 11.35 1.44 -4.39
CA PHE A 127 11.96 2.76 -4.17
C PHE A 127 13.16 2.66 -3.23
N CYS A 128 13.00 1.96 -2.09
CA CYS A 128 14.05 1.79 -1.10
C CYS A 128 15.26 1.01 -1.63
N GLU A 129 15.03 -0.04 -2.41
CA GLU A 129 16.08 -0.76 -3.14
C GLU A 129 16.81 0.19 -4.09
N TYR A 130 16.07 1.00 -4.87
CA TYR A 130 16.65 1.92 -5.84
C TYR A 130 17.62 2.89 -5.17
N ILE A 131 17.18 3.63 -4.16
CA ILE A 131 18.02 4.69 -3.54
C ILE A 131 19.25 4.10 -2.84
N GLN A 132 19.18 2.84 -2.40
CA GLN A 132 20.30 2.14 -1.76
C GLN A 132 21.34 1.61 -2.76
N THR A 133 21.05 1.59 -4.07
CA THR A 133 22.04 1.21 -5.10
C THR A 133 23.18 2.23 -5.26
N GLY A 134 22.98 3.47 -4.80
CA GLY A 134 23.88 4.59 -5.06
C GLY A 134 23.78 5.16 -6.49
N ALA A 135 22.90 4.64 -7.34
CA ALA A 135 22.63 5.22 -8.65
C ALA A 135 21.89 6.56 -8.53
N ARG A 136 22.11 7.45 -9.49
CA ARG A 136 21.32 8.68 -9.62
C ARG A 136 19.86 8.32 -9.90
N PHE A 137 18.96 8.80 -9.05
CA PHE A 137 17.52 8.62 -9.17
C PHE A 137 16.98 9.05 -10.54
N SER A 138 16.14 8.19 -11.12
CA SER A 138 15.44 8.42 -12.37
C SER A 138 13.98 8.04 -12.19
N GLN A 139 13.10 9.05 -12.24
CA GLN A 139 11.65 8.85 -12.11
C GLN A 139 11.11 7.90 -13.18
N ILE A 140 11.60 8.01 -14.41
CA ILE A 140 11.16 7.15 -15.52
C ILE A 140 11.45 5.68 -15.21
N LYS A 141 12.70 5.35 -14.83
CA LYS A 141 13.07 3.98 -14.47
C LYS A 141 12.31 3.47 -13.24
N MET A 142 12.05 4.35 -12.27
CA MET A 142 11.29 4.01 -11.07
C MET A 142 9.83 3.67 -11.43
N ASN A 143 9.19 4.46 -12.29
CA ASN A 143 7.83 4.23 -12.76
C ASN A 143 7.75 2.94 -13.57
N GLU A 144 8.66 2.72 -14.53
CA GLU A 144 8.72 1.49 -15.32
C GLU A 144 8.85 0.25 -14.42
N LYS A 145 9.71 0.31 -13.39
CA LYS A 145 9.88 -0.78 -12.43
C LYS A 145 8.61 -0.99 -11.59
N SER A 146 7.99 0.08 -11.08
CA SER A 146 6.74 0.01 -10.31
C SER A 146 5.61 -0.65 -11.12
N ILE A 147 5.41 -0.19 -12.37
CA ILE A 147 4.37 -0.69 -13.27
C ILE A 147 4.58 -2.16 -13.57
N SER A 148 5.79 -2.54 -13.96
CA SER A 148 6.10 -3.90 -14.42
C SER A 148 6.15 -4.93 -13.29
N GLU A 149 6.66 -4.57 -12.11
CA GLU A 149 6.87 -5.51 -11.01
C GLU A 149 5.72 -5.51 -9.97
N VAL A 150 4.93 -4.45 -9.92
CA VAL A 150 3.84 -4.32 -8.93
C VAL A 150 2.50 -4.08 -9.58
N GLU A 151 2.33 -3.00 -10.33
CA GLU A 151 1.00 -2.49 -10.64
C GLU A 151 0.24 -3.34 -11.65
N VAL A 152 0.88 -3.70 -12.76
CA VAL A 152 0.30 -4.62 -13.75
C VAL A 152 0.11 -6.02 -13.15
N PRO A 153 1.12 -6.65 -12.50
CA PRO A 153 0.92 -7.94 -11.85
C PRO A 153 -0.23 -7.94 -10.83
N PHE A 154 -0.36 -6.89 -10.02
CA PHE A 154 -1.41 -6.80 -9.00
C PHE A 154 -2.83 -6.83 -9.59
N GLY A 155 -3.05 -6.18 -10.74
CA GLY A 155 -4.32 -6.21 -11.47
C GLY A 155 -4.68 -7.58 -12.04
N HIS A 156 -3.70 -8.50 -12.16
CA HIS A 156 -3.86 -9.84 -12.73
C HIS A 156 -3.74 -10.99 -11.72
N LEU A 157 -3.57 -10.68 -10.42
CA LEU A 157 -3.48 -11.67 -9.32
C LEU A 157 -4.77 -12.44 -9.08
#